data_AF-A0A7G8GT75-F1
#
_entry.id   AF-A0A7G8GT75-F1
#
_cell.length_a   1.000
_cell.length_b   1.000
_cell.length_c   1.000
_cell.angle_alpha   90.00
_cell.angle_beta   90.00
_cell.angle_gamma   90.00
#
_symmetry.space_group_name_H-M   'P 1'
#
loop_
_entity.id
_entity.type
_entity.pdbx_description
1 polymer ?
#
loop_
_entity_poly.entity_id
_entity_poly.type
_entity_poly.pdbx_seq_one_letter_code
_entity_poly.pdbx_strand_id
1 'polypeptide(L)'
;MARCVVLSLLLPWLVGGSALARPEPQLSARQTILEANRHLIADGWRPAPEKKPTPEERRWASVALESLSACSGTGVGFCRFDYRRDLQRLSVVTVPSEPGRPSVGRVERWW
;
A
#
# COMPACT_ATOMS: atom_id res chain seq x y z
N MET A 1 4.92 39.45 -54.17
CA MET A 1 3.50 39.08 -54.04
C MET A 1 3.36 37.59 -54.32
N ALA A 2 2.69 36.85 -53.43
CA ALA A 2 2.20 35.46 -53.59
C ALA A 2 3.27 34.35 -53.73
N ARG A 3 3.17 33.13 -53.20
CA ARG A 3 2.14 32.42 -52.42
C ARG A 3 2.79 31.14 -51.84
N CYS A 4 2.26 30.68 -50.72
CA CYS A 4 2.59 29.42 -50.03
C CYS A 4 2.56 28.17 -50.92
N VAL A 5 3.45 27.20 -50.64
CA VAL A 5 3.07 25.78 -50.52
C VAL A 5 3.88 25.17 -49.36
N VAL A 6 3.20 25.01 -48.23
CA VAL A 6 3.64 24.23 -47.08
C VAL A 6 3.39 22.76 -47.44
N LEU A 7 4.45 21.96 -47.58
CA LEU A 7 4.31 20.51 -47.78
C LEU A 7 4.46 19.80 -46.43
N SER A 8 3.32 19.61 -45.80
CA SER A 8 3.08 18.88 -44.58
C SER A 8 3.48 17.40 -44.73
N LEU A 9 4.51 16.97 -44.01
CA LEU A 9 4.73 15.57 -43.64
C LEU A 9 5.04 15.50 -42.14
N LEU A 10 4.03 15.85 -41.34
CA LEU A 10 4.05 15.59 -39.90
C LEU A 10 3.48 14.18 -39.69
N LEU A 11 4.37 13.27 -39.31
CA LEU A 11 4.06 11.90 -38.93
C LEU A 11 2.89 11.86 -37.92
N PRO A 12 1.93 10.95 -38.09
CA PRO A 12 0.81 10.82 -37.18
C PRO A 12 1.33 10.32 -35.83
N TRP A 13 1.22 11.20 -34.84
CA TRP A 13 0.72 10.92 -33.50
C TRP A 13 1.02 9.49 -33.03
N LEU A 14 2.19 9.32 -32.42
CA LEU A 14 2.38 8.32 -31.37
C LEU A 14 1.33 8.63 -30.29
N VAL A 15 0.19 7.95 -30.35
CA VAL A 15 -0.76 7.86 -29.25
C VAL A 15 -0.02 7.12 -28.14
N GLY A 16 0.77 7.88 -27.38
CA GLY A 16 1.32 7.44 -26.11
C GLY A 16 0.14 7.19 -25.20
N GLY A 17 -0.28 5.92 -25.11
CA GLY A 17 -1.25 5.48 -24.14
C GLY A 17 -0.77 5.92 -22.77
N SER A 18 -1.39 6.95 -22.22
CA SER A 18 -1.15 7.35 -20.85
C SER A 18 -1.72 6.23 -19.99
N ALA A 19 -0.86 5.30 -19.56
CA ALA A 19 -1.18 4.48 -18.42
C ALA A 19 -1.48 5.47 -17.29
N LEU A 20 -2.75 5.67 -16.97
CA LEU A 20 -3.15 6.53 -15.85
C LEU A 20 -2.41 5.98 -14.62
N ALA A 21 -1.42 6.73 -14.15
CA ALA A 21 -0.72 6.41 -12.92
C ALA A 21 -1.80 6.31 -11.85
N ARG A 22 -1.96 5.10 -11.31
CA ARG A 22 -2.97 4.86 -10.27
C ARG A 22 -2.59 5.69 -9.05
N PRO A 23 -3.56 6.34 -8.39
CA PRO A 23 -3.26 7.15 -7.20
C PRO A 23 -2.51 6.30 -6.17
N GLU A 24 -1.38 6.84 -5.70
CA GLU A 24 -0.61 6.23 -4.63
C GLU A 24 -1.50 6.02 -3.39
N PRO A 25 -1.28 4.95 -2.62
CA PRO A 25 -2.00 4.75 -1.36
C PRO A 25 -1.83 5.95 -0.44
N GLN A 26 -2.92 6.43 0.15
CA GLN A 26 -2.89 7.51 1.15
C GLN A 26 -2.35 7.00 2.49
N LEU A 27 -1.03 6.85 2.55
CA LEU A 27 -0.30 6.39 3.72
C LEU A 27 0.68 7.47 4.20
N SER A 28 0.78 7.63 5.50
CA SER A 28 1.77 8.49 6.13
C SER A 28 2.55 7.72 7.19
N ALA A 29 3.83 8.04 7.34
CA ALA A 29 4.65 7.46 8.39
C ALA A 29 4.10 7.86 9.77
N ARG A 30 4.22 6.93 10.73
CA ARG A 30 3.77 7.06 12.13
C ARG A 30 2.25 7.09 12.36
N GLN A 31 1.41 7.09 11.33
CA GLN A 31 -0.04 6.85 11.52
C GLN A 31 -0.27 5.43 12.03
N THR A 32 -1.34 5.20 12.77
CA THR A 32 -1.68 3.86 13.25
C THR A 32 -2.11 2.96 12.10
N ILE A 33 -1.91 1.65 12.25
CA ILE A 33 -2.40 0.69 11.25
C ILE A 33 -3.93 0.72 11.10
N LEU A 34 -4.67 1.12 12.14
CA LEU A 34 -6.13 1.26 12.09
C LEU A 34 -6.54 2.42 11.17
N GLU A 35 -5.87 3.57 11.29
CA GLU A 35 -6.07 4.71 10.39
C GLU A 35 -5.68 4.35 8.96
N ALA A 36 -4.50 3.73 8.77
CA ALA A 36 -4.05 3.25 7.48
C ALA A 36 -5.07 2.31 6.82
N ASN A 37 -5.55 1.31 7.56
CA ASN A 37 -6.55 0.36 7.07
C ASN A 37 -7.82 1.08 6.63
N ARG A 38 -8.33 2.04 7.42
CA ARG A 38 -9.53 2.81 7.06
C ARG A 38 -9.35 3.54 5.72
N HIS A 39 -8.20 4.19 5.50
CA HIS A 39 -7.89 4.86 4.22
C HIS A 39 -7.79 3.86 3.07
N LEU A 40 -7.09 2.75 3.26
CA LEU A 40 -6.92 1.73 2.23
C LEU A 40 -8.24 1.11 1.79
N ILE A 41 -9.12 0.75 2.73
CA ILE A 41 -10.45 0.22 2.42
C ILE A 41 -11.29 1.26 1.65
N ALA A 42 -11.25 2.52 2.06
CA ALA A 42 -11.95 3.61 1.35
C ALA A 42 -11.41 3.80 -0.08
N ASP A 43 -10.12 3.57 -0.30
CA ASP A 43 -9.44 3.63 -1.60
C ASP A 43 -9.59 2.33 -2.45
N GLY A 44 -10.44 1.41 -2.01
CA GLY A 44 -10.79 0.18 -2.72
C GLY A 44 -9.81 -0.99 -2.56
N TRP A 45 -8.83 -0.87 -1.66
CA TRP A 45 -7.97 -1.98 -1.28
C TRP A 45 -8.73 -3.03 -0.47
N ARG A 46 -8.35 -4.29 -0.61
CA ARG A 46 -8.94 -5.41 0.14
C ARG A 46 -7.85 -6.18 0.88
N PRO A 47 -8.13 -6.67 2.10
CA PRO A 47 -7.24 -7.58 2.80
C PRO A 47 -6.84 -8.77 1.90
N ALA A 48 -5.55 -9.05 1.84
CA ALA A 48 -5.01 -10.16 1.07
C ALA A 48 -3.73 -10.72 1.71
N PRO A 49 -3.79 -11.21 2.95
CA PRO A 49 -2.64 -11.78 3.62
C PRO A 49 -2.13 -13.02 2.87
N GLU A 50 -0.82 -13.16 2.74
CA GLU A 50 -0.19 -14.31 2.07
C GLU A 50 -0.48 -15.63 2.79
N LYS A 51 -0.64 -15.58 4.12
CA LYS A 51 -0.94 -16.72 4.99
C LYS A 51 -1.87 -16.29 6.12
N LYS A 52 -2.55 -17.25 6.75
CA LYS A 52 -3.31 -16.97 7.97
C LYS A 52 -2.33 -16.74 9.14
N PRO A 53 -2.40 -15.61 9.85
CA PRO A 53 -1.57 -15.37 11.02
C PRO A 53 -1.89 -16.33 12.15
N THR A 54 -0.84 -16.71 12.88
CA THR A 54 -0.91 -17.49 14.11
C THR A 54 -1.60 -16.69 15.22
N PRO A 55 -2.11 -17.35 16.30
CA PRO A 55 -2.63 -16.66 17.46
C PRO A 55 -1.62 -15.72 18.12
N GLU A 56 -0.33 -16.07 18.07
CA GLU A 56 0.74 -15.23 18.62
C GLU A 56 0.97 -13.96 17.79
N GLU A 57 1.03 -14.08 16.46
CA GLU A 57 1.13 -12.90 15.58
C GLU A 57 -0.08 -11.97 15.78
N ARG A 58 -1.29 -12.51 15.98
CA ARG A 58 -2.47 -11.71 16.33
C ARG A 58 -2.33 -11.00 17.67
N ARG A 59 -1.78 -11.66 18.68
CA ARG A 59 -1.51 -11.02 19.98
C ARG A 59 -0.54 -9.86 19.80
N TRP A 60 0.59 -10.08 19.13
CA TRP A 60 1.60 -9.04 18.92
C TRP A 60 1.06 -7.81 18.20
N ALA A 61 0.28 -8.00 17.14
CA ALA A 61 -0.32 -6.90 16.38
C ALA A 61 -1.30 -6.05 17.20
N SER A 62 -1.90 -6.63 18.25
CA SER A 62 -2.92 -5.99 19.11
C SER A 62 -4.09 -5.37 18.34
N VAL A 63 -4.41 -5.94 17.17
CA VAL A 63 -5.52 -5.55 16.30
C VAL A 63 -6.11 -6.79 15.65
N ALA A 64 -7.40 -6.74 15.30
CA ALA A 64 -8.12 -7.84 14.67
C ALA A 64 -8.26 -7.70 13.14
N LEU A 65 -7.32 -7.00 12.48
CA LEU A 65 -7.38 -6.73 11.04
C LEU A 65 -7.16 -8.00 10.21
N GLU A 66 -8.03 -8.24 9.24
CA GLU A 66 -7.91 -9.36 8.30
C GLU A 66 -6.70 -9.26 7.38
N SER A 67 -6.16 -8.04 7.20
CA SER A 67 -4.98 -7.78 6.39
C SER A 67 -3.69 -8.24 7.08
N LEU A 68 -3.73 -8.58 8.38
CA LEU A 68 -2.54 -9.07 9.09
C LEU A 68 -2.00 -10.31 8.38
N SER A 69 -0.71 -10.27 8.04
CA SER A 69 -0.02 -11.31 7.29
C SER A 69 1.00 -12.05 8.16
N ALA A 70 1.87 -11.30 8.84
CA ALA A 70 2.86 -11.85 9.75
C ALA A 70 3.32 -10.79 10.77
N CYS A 71 3.84 -11.25 11.91
CA CYS A 71 4.62 -10.41 12.82
C CYS A 71 5.96 -11.07 13.10
N SER A 72 7.01 -10.26 13.30
CA SER A 72 8.32 -10.74 13.71
C SER A 72 8.27 -11.25 15.14
N GLY A 73 8.57 -12.54 15.34
CA GLY A 73 8.62 -13.19 16.66
C GLY A 73 9.89 -12.86 17.48
N THR A 74 10.75 -11.94 17.02
CA THR A 74 12.05 -11.64 17.65
C THR A 74 11.99 -10.59 18.75
N GLY A 75 10.79 -10.22 19.23
CA GLY A 75 10.62 -9.23 20.31
C GLY A 75 10.72 -7.76 19.89
N VAL A 76 11.17 -7.46 18.66
CA VAL A 76 11.16 -6.09 18.09
C VAL A 76 9.76 -5.69 17.61
N GLY A 77 8.88 -6.66 17.35
CA GLY A 77 7.42 -6.44 17.22
C GLY A 77 6.94 -5.86 15.89
N PHE A 78 7.72 -5.94 14.81
CA PHE A 78 7.23 -5.53 13.49
C PHE A 78 6.07 -6.40 13.03
N CYS A 79 5.06 -5.80 12.42
CA CYS A 79 3.97 -6.53 11.77
C CYS A 79 3.78 -6.07 10.33
N ARG A 80 3.47 -7.01 9.43
CA ARG A 80 3.14 -6.75 8.03
C ARG A 80 1.65 -6.99 7.79
N PHE A 81 1.04 -6.06 7.06
CA PHE A 81 -0.35 -6.11 6.62
C PHE A 81 -0.40 -6.05 5.10
N ASP A 82 -1.02 -7.03 4.46
CA ASP A 82 -1.04 -7.15 3.00
C ASP A 82 -2.43 -6.88 2.43
N TYR A 83 -2.45 -6.16 1.32
CA TYR A 83 -3.63 -5.71 0.62
C TYR A 83 -3.49 -5.95 -0.89
N ARG A 84 -4.64 -6.01 -1.57
CA ARG A 84 -4.71 -6.05 -3.04
C ARG A 84 -5.74 -5.07 -3.59
N ARG A 85 -5.47 -4.53 -4.77
CA ARG A 85 -6.41 -3.70 -5.56
C ARG A 85 -6.16 -3.95 -7.04
N ASP A 86 -7.08 -4.62 -7.70
CA ASP A 86 -6.90 -5.16 -9.06
C ASP A 86 -5.64 -6.04 -9.16
N LEU A 87 -4.71 -5.67 -10.04
CA LEU A 87 -3.40 -6.31 -10.22
C LEU A 87 -2.31 -5.77 -9.27
N GLN A 88 -2.62 -4.79 -8.41
CA GLN A 88 -1.65 -4.24 -7.46
C GLN A 88 -1.68 -5.01 -6.14
N ARG A 89 -0.50 -5.14 -5.54
CA ARG A 89 -0.30 -5.56 -4.16
C ARG A 89 0.27 -4.38 -3.37
N LEU A 90 -0.01 -4.38 -2.08
CA LEU A 90 0.52 -3.42 -1.14
C LEU A 90 0.81 -4.13 0.18
N SER A 91 2.04 -3.99 0.67
CA SER A 91 2.43 -4.42 2.00
C SER A 91 2.70 -3.19 2.86
N VAL A 92 2.08 -3.13 4.03
CA VAL A 92 2.30 -2.08 5.04
C VAL A 92 3.02 -2.70 6.22
N VAL A 93 4.19 -2.19 6.57
CA VAL A 93 4.95 -2.64 7.74
C VAL A 93 4.84 -1.62 8.85
N THR A 94 4.62 -2.11 10.05
CA THR A 94 4.48 -1.31 11.25
C THR A 94 5.53 -1.65 12.30
N VAL A 95 5.93 -0.65 13.08
CA VAL A 95 6.62 -0.83 14.36
C VAL A 95 5.62 -0.78 15.52
N PRO A 96 5.85 -1.51 16.63
CA PRO A 96 4.96 -1.43 17.79
C PRO A 96 5.05 -0.05 18.44
N SER A 97 3.94 0.45 18.98
CA SER A 97 3.96 1.71 19.74
C SER A 97 4.65 1.57 21.10
N GLU A 98 4.67 0.36 21.66
CA GLU A 98 5.39 -0.01 22.89
C GLU A 98 6.36 -1.17 22.58
N PRO A 99 7.64 -0.90 22.29
CA PRO A 99 8.63 -1.94 22.01
C PRO A 99 8.70 -2.99 23.13
N GLY A 100 8.76 -4.27 22.75
CA GLY A 100 8.78 -5.39 23.69
C GLY A 100 7.41 -5.77 24.28
N ARG A 101 6.34 -5.05 23.95
CA ARG A 101 4.97 -5.34 24.39
C ARG A 101 4.00 -5.40 23.20
N PRO A 102 2.99 -6.28 23.23
CA PRO A 102 1.87 -6.21 22.30
C PRO A 102 1.25 -4.81 22.32
N SER A 103 1.23 -4.14 21.17
CA SER A 103 0.66 -2.80 21.04
C SER A 103 0.27 -2.52 19.60
N VAL A 104 -0.65 -1.56 19.40
CA VAL A 104 -1.08 -1.16 18.05
C VAL A 104 0.12 -0.57 17.30
N GLY A 105 0.41 -1.14 16.13
CA GLY A 105 1.52 -0.73 15.29
C GLY A 105 1.31 0.60 14.59
N ARG A 106 2.41 1.32 14.36
CA ARG A 106 2.49 2.53 13.55
C ARG A 106 3.22 2.26 12.24
N VAL A 107 2.71 2.81 11.15
CA VAL A 107 3.27 2.63 9.80
C VAL A 107 4.70 3.15 9.76
N GLU A 108 5.62 2.29 9.34
CA GLU A 108 7.03 2.62 9.14
C GLU A 108 7.36 2.71 7.65
N ARG A 109 6.86 1.76 6.85
CA ARG A 109 7.13 1.66 5.41
C ARG A 109 6.01 0.93 4.69
N TRP A 110 5.88 1.17 3.39
CA TRP A 110 4.95 0.45 2.51
C TRP A 110 5.53 0.32 1.10
N TRP A 111 5.08 -0.69 0.37
CA TRP A 111 5.46 -0.96 -1.02
C TRP A 111 4.42 -1.80 -1.73
#